data_AF-A0A7R9T2M7-F1
#
_entry.id   AF-A0A7R9T2M7-F1
#
_cell.length_a   1.000
_cell.length_b   1.000
_cell.length_c   1.000
_cell.angle_alpha   90.00
_cell.angle_beta   90.00
_cell.angle_gamma   90.00
#
_symmetry.space_group_name_H-M   'P 1'
#
loop_
_entity.id
_entity.type
_entity.pdbx_description
1 polymer ?
#
loop_
_entity_poly.entity_id
_entity_poly.type
_entity_poly.pdbx_seq_one_letter_code
_entity_poly.pdbx_strand_id
1 'polypeptide(L)'
;MRVNATSVFAAAFGALERASARAGTDGSEDALEALEAVCACAAEAAADVDGRVIRAKMERTIEVVMGCGRVVSERSPKSMRHVARLLASCAAAAATTKGESGGETSEKHGKRAFQATLNLSIDGRPKVRKAAVHALGDVVRRVRGDAARAAAYGEMTAAFARKIGEAPERAAAEMQKARGAAGAKDARARATAAATEALYMLGAMKVLLPELAEPACGACADACAGLLDLDEPLLTQHATEALLALANSPTMDDDDGSDGVSADTIVGLMAPIAAVANANLNTAPTMVISLARLLSRAQCKLHAIDAQASAKALPTTFHSLVKLFASPHEGVATEVAEALISLVRSCIDSGMVQEGIKAIASARAAGESAPSKP
;
A
#
# COMPACT_ATOMS: atom_id res chain seq x y z
N MET A 1 37.76 21.06 12.12
CA MET A 1 37.75 20.63 10.70
C MET A 1 36.34 20.11 10.40
N ARG A 2 35.52 20.83 9.61
CA ARG A 2 34.16 20.34 9.30
C ARG A 2 34.27 19.24 8.24
N VAL A 3 33.88 18.02 8.58
CA VAL A 3 33.86 16.90 7.64
C VAL A 3 32.70 17.12 6.66
N ASN A 4 32.97 17.09 5.35
CA ASN A 4 31.95 17.29 4.32
C ASN A 4 31.13 16.00 4.11
N ALA A 5 29.80 16.08 4.11
CA ALA A 5 28.89 14.95 3.88
C ALA A 5 29.23 14.13 2.62
N THR A 6 29.68 14.80 1.55
CA THR A 6 30.11 14.13 0.30
C THR A 6 31.33 13.22 0.54
N SER A 7 32.29 13.68 1.35
CA SER A 7 33.48 12.90 1.68
C SER A 7 33.16 11.71 2.59
N VAL A 8 32.21 11.88 3.53
CA VAL A 8 31.71 10.80 4.38
C VAL A 8 31.01 9.74 3.55
N PHE A 9 30.13 10.14 2.62
CA PHE A 9 29.44 9.23 1.72
C PHE A 9 30.44 8.41 0.88
N ALA A 10 31.41 9.07 0.23
CA ALA A 10 32.42 8.39 -0.57
C ALA A 10 33.25 7.40 0.26
N ALA A 11 33.67 7.79 1.47
CA ALA A 11 34.42 6.93 2.38
C ALA A 11 33.58 5.73 2.84
N ALA A 12 32.32 5.95 3.22
CA ALA A 12 31.41 4.91 3.68
C ALA A 12 31.11 3.89 2.58
N PHE A 13 30.88 4.33 1.34
CA PHE A 13 30.65 3.43 0.21
C PHE A 13 31.91 2.66 -0.21
N GLY A 14 33.08 3.29 -0.17
CA GLY A 14 34.35 2.60 -0.38
C GLY A 14 34.61 1.55 0.72
N ALA A 15 34.26 1.86 1.97
CA ALA A 15 34.33 0.90 3.07
C ALA A 15 33.32 -0.23 2.89
N LEU A 16 32.09 0.06 2.44
CA LEU A 16 31.04 -0.91 2.20
C LEU A 16 31.44 -1.95 1.17
N GLU A 17 32.02 -1.51 0.05
CA GLU A 17 32.51 -2.40 -0.99
C GLU A 17 33.61 -3.35 -0.45
N ARG A 18 34.60 -2.81 0.26
CA ARG A 18 35.70 -3.61 0.84
C ARG A 18 35.21 -4.57 1.92
N ALA A 19 34.33 -4.12 2.80
CA ALA A 19 33.76 -4.94 3.86
C ALA A 19 32.90 -6.07 3.28
N SER A 20 32.09 -5.77 2.26
CA SER A 20 31.28 -6.77 1.58
C SER A 20 32.13 -7.83 0.88
N ALA A 21 33.22 -7.42 0.22
CA ALA A 21 34.14 -8.36 -0.43
C ALA A 21 34.80 -9.29 0.60
N ARG A 22 35.32 -8.74 1.71
CA ARG A 22 35.95 -9.52 2.79
C ARG A 22 34.99 -10.48 3.46
N ALA A 23 33.79 -10.03 3.80
CA ALA A 23 32.76 -10.88 4.40
C ALA A 23 32.29 -11.99 3.45
N GLY A 24 32.32 -11.74 2.13
CA GLY A 24 32.02 -12.76 1.13
C GLY A 24 33.06 -13.87 1.04
N THR A 25 34.34 -13.57 1.30
CA THR A 25 35.45 -14.53 1.19
C THR A 25 35.79 -15.24 2.50
N ASP A 26 35.90 -14.48 3.59
CA ASP A 26 36.44 -14.95 4.88
C ASP A 26 35.32 -15.45 5.81
N GLY A 27 34.16 -14.79 5.80
CA GLY A 27 33.00 -15.17 6.60
C GLY A 27 33.23 -15.17 8.12
N SER A 28 34.36 -14.64 8.61
CA SER A 28 34.68 -14.52 10.02
C SER A 28 33.68 -13.60 10.74
N GLU A 29 33.46 -13.84 12.03
CA GLU A 29 32.51 -13.07 12.84
C GLU A 29 32.88 -11.58 12.85
N ASP A 30 34.18 -11.26 13.03
CA ASP A 30 34.72 -9.89 12.95
C ASP A 30 34.42 -9.22 11.59
N ALA A 31 34.52 -9.96 10.47
CA ALA A 31 34.23 -9.42 9.15
C ALA A 31 32.72 -9.13 8.98
N LEU A 32 31.85 -9.94 9.59
CA LEU A 32 30.40 -9.75 9.55
C LEU A 32 29.94 -8.61 10.46
N GLU A 33 30.57 -8.44 11.62
CA GLU A 33 30.33 -7.30 12.51
C GLU A 33 30.79 -5.99 11.86
N ALA A 34 31.99 -5.99 11.26
CA ALA A 34 32.47 -4.84 10.50
C ALA A 34 31.55 -4.50 9.33
N LEU A 35 31.03 -5.50 8.60
CA LEU A 35 30.07 -5.28 7.51
C LEU A 35 28.77 -4.68 8.02
N GLU A 36 28.23 -5.13 9.16
CA GLU A 36 27.02 -4.54 9.75
C GLU A 36 27.23 -3.07 10.12
N ALA A 37 28.32 -2.75 10.82
CA ALA A 37 28.65 -1.38 11.20
C ALA A 37 28.80 -0.47 9.96
N VAL A 38 29.50 -0.95 8.94
CA VAL A 38 29.68 -0.20 7.69
C VAL A 38 28.37 -0.04 6.92
N CYS A 39 27.49 -1.04 6.90
CA CYS A 39 26.15 -0.92 6.32
C CYS A 39 25.32 0.16 7.02
N ALA A 40 25.36 0.20 8.35
CA ALA A 40 24.68 1.23 9.13
C ALA A 40 25.25 2.62 8.82
N CYS A 41 26.58 2.78 8.87
CA CYS A 41 27.23 4.06 8.55
C CYS A 41 26.95 4.52 7.11
N ALA A 42 26.96 3.61 6.14
CA ALA A 42 26.64 3.94 4.75
C ALA A 42 25.18 4.38 4.60
N ALA A 43 24.24 3.74 5.31
CA ALA A 43 22.83 4.12 5.27
C ALA A 43 22.59 5.53 5.83
N GLU A 44 23.23 5.89 6.94
CA GLU A 44 23.16 7.25 7.51
C GLU A 44 23.85 8.26 6.58
N ALA A 45 25.04 7.94 6.07
CA ALA A 45 25.74 8.82 5.13
C ALA A 45 24.96 9.08 3.83
N ALA A 46 24.20 8.08 3.35
CA ALA A 46 23.32 8.23 2.19
C ALA A 46 22.05 9.04 2.50
N ALA A 47 21.63 9.13 3.77
CA ALA A 47 20.51 9.96 4.19
C ALA A 47 20.91 11.45 4.31
N ASP A 48 22.16 11.71 4.73
CA ASP A 48 22.67 13.07 4.95
C ASP A 48 23.21 13.77 3.70
N VAL A 49 23.56 13.00 2.66
CA VAL A 49 24.19 13.56 1.44
C VAL A 49 23.15 14.10 0.46
N ASP A 50 23.50 15.18 -0.26
CA ASP A 50 22.69 15.70 -1.36
C ASP A 50 22.50 14.63 -2.45
N GLY A 51 21.25 14.42 -2.88
CA GLY A 51 20.90 13.41 -3.89
C GLY A 51 21.65 13.55 -5.21
N ARG A 52 22.14 14.76 -5.56
CA ARG A 52 23.03 15.00 -6.71
C ARG A 52 24.31 14.16 -6.64
N VAL A 53 24.86 13.96 -5.45
CA VAL A 53 26.07 13.16 -5.23
C VAL A 53 25.81 11.69 -5.53
N ILE A 54 24.68 11.16 -5.04
CA ILE A 54 24.27 9.79 -5.30
C ILE A 54 24.00 9.59 -6.80
N ARG A 55 23.32 10.55 -7.44
CA ARG A 55 23.05 10.51 -8.89
C ARG A 55 24.31 10.47 -9.74
N ALA A 56 25.31 11.27 -9.41
CA ALA A 56 26.57 11.33 -10.15
C ALA A 56 27.32 9.98 -10.23
N LYS A 57 27.04 9.06 -9.31
CA LYS A 57 27.62 7.71 -9.26
C LYS A 57 26.57 6.59 -9.15
N MET A 58 25.35 6.85 -9.59
CA MET A 58 24.18 5.99 -9.31
C MET A 58 24.40 4.52 -9.69
N GLU A 59 24.90 4.25 -10.89
CA GLU A 59 25.19 2.90 -11.37
C GLU A 59 26.10 2.17 -10.39
N ARG A 60 27.24 2.77 -10.07
CA ARG A 60 28.22 2.18 -9.16
C ARG A 60 27.67 2.02 -7.74
N THR A 61 26.95 3.02 -7.23
CA THR A 61 26.31 2.98 -5.91
C THR A 61 25.35 1.80 -5.83
N ILE A 62 24.49 1.59 -6.82
CA ILE A 62 23.53 0.48 -6.82
C ILE A 62 24.23 -0.86 -6.97
N GLU A 63 25.27 -0.98 -7.80
CA GLU A 63 26.06 -2.21 -7.90
C GLU A 63 26.64 -2.63 -6.56
N VAL A 64 27.25 -1.68 -5.83
CA VAL A 64 27.83 -1.93 -4.51
C VAL A 64 26.74 -2.32 -3.51
N VAL A 65 25.61 -1.61 -3.48
CA VAL A 65 24.51 -1.91 -2.55
C VAL A 65 23.87 -3.26 -2.84
N MET A 66 23.65 -3.60 -4.12
CA MET A 66 23.09 -4.89 -4.52
C MET A 66 24.08 -6.04 -4.29
N GLY A 67 25.38 -5.82 -4.51
CA GLY A 67 26.44 -6.76 -4.17
C GLY A 67 26.50 -7.03 -2.68
N CYS A 68 26.50 -5.97 -1.88
CA CYS A 68 26.40 -6.04 -0.42
C CYS A 68 25.12 -6.77 0.02
N GLY A 69 23.98 -6.45 -0.59
CA GLY A 69 22.71 -7.10 -0.32
C GLY A 69 22.77 -8.62 -0.48
N ARG A 70 23.46 -9.14 -1.49
CA ARG A 70 23.65 -10.60 -1.66
C ARG A 70 24.43 -11.19 -0.48
N VAL A 71 25.60 -10.63 -0.17
CA VAL A 71 26.45 -11.11 0.94
C VAL A 71 25.72 -11.03 2.27
N VAL A 72 25.07 -9.90 2.54
CA VAL A 72 24.32 -9.66 3.78
C VAL A 72 23.10 -10.58 3.88
N SER A 73 22.42 -10.87 2.78
CA SER A 73 21.24 -11.75 2.80
C SER A 73 21.58 -13.17 3.27
N GLU A 74 22.77 -13.67 2.90
CA GLU A 74 23.25 -15.00 3.21
C GLU A 74 23.97 -15.05 4.57
N ARG A 75 24.83 -14.07 4.85
CA ARG A 75 25.81 -14.13 5.94
C ARG A 75 25.47 -13.24 7.13
N SER A 76 24.74 -12.13 6.93
CA SER A 76 24.35 -11.22 8.01
C SER A 76 22.89 -10.76 7.87
N PRO A 77 21.91 -11.68 7.97
CA PRO A 77 20.51 -11.40 7.62
C PRO A 77 19.88 -10.17 8.32
N LYS A 78 20.37 -9.81 9.51
CA LYS A 78 19.93 -8.64 10.28
C LYS A 78 20.26 -7.30 9.60
N SER A 79 21.34 -7.24 8.83
CA SER A 79 21.85 -6.00 8.23
C SER A 79 21.10 -5.60 6.95
N MET A 80 20.23 -6.48 6.42
CA MET A 80 19.39 -6.20 5.26
C MET A 80 18.48 -4.97 5.44
N ARG A 81 18.15 -4.59 6.68
CA ARG A 81 17.41 -3.34 6.97
C ARG A 81 18.16 -2.09 6.52
N HIS A 82 19.49 -2.12 6.53
CA HIS A 82 20.34 -1.01 6.09
C HIS A 82 20.46 -1.00 4.56
N VAL A 83 20.52 -2.18 3.95
CA VAL A 83 20.46 -2.34 2.49
C VAL A 83 19.14 -1.80 1.94
N ALA A 84 18.01 -2.09 2.58
CA ALA A 84 16.71 -1.54 2.20
C ALA A 84 16.70 0.00 2.22
N ARG A 85 17.28 0.61 3.27
CA ARG A 85 17.41 2.07 3.38
C ARG A 85 18.32 2.65 2.29
N LEU A 86 19.46 2.01 2.01
CA LEU A 86 20.39 2.42 0.96
C LEU A 86 19.73 2.39 -0.44
N LEU A 87 19.02 1.31 -0.76
CA LEU A 87 18.28 1.19 -2.03
C LEU A 87 17.22 2.28 -2.16
N ALA A 88 16.46 2.55 -1.10
CA ALA A 88 15.48 3.62 -1.10
C ALA A 88 16.12 5.02 -1.23
N SER A 89 17.27 5.27 -0.61
CA SER A 89 18.01 6.53 -0.82
C SER A 89 18.47 6.68 -2.28
N CYS A 90 18.86 5.59 -2.94
CA CYS A 90 19.18 5.61 -4.37
C CYS A 90 17.94 5.92 -5.23
N ALA A 91 16.81 5.28 -4.95
CA ALA A 91 15.54 5.55 -5.64
C ALA A 91 15.08 7.00 -5.42
N ALA A 92 15.16 7.49 -4.18
CA ALA A 92 14.82 8.87 -3.83
C ALA A 92 15.75 9.89 -4.50
N ALA A 93 17.05 9.60 -4.57
CA ALA A 93 18.00 10.46 -5.26
C ALA A 93 17.75 10.50 -6.77
N ALA A 94 17.36 9.37 -7.40
CA ALA A 94 16.90 9.38 -8.78
C ALA A 94 15.62 10.22 -8.95
N ALA A 95 14.77 10.27 -7.91
CA ALA A 95 13.47 10.93 -7.88
C ALA A 95 13.47 12.48 -7.74
N THR A 96 14.59 13.16 -7.47
CA THR A 96 14.62 14.63 -7.20
C THR A 96 15.15 15.54 -8.33
N THR A 97 14.89 15.29 -9.62
CA THR A 97 15.37 16.13 -10.74
C THR A 97 14.29 17.06 -11.27
N LYS A 98 13.87 18.07 -10.51
CA LYS A 98 13.20 19.21 -11.14
C LYS A 98 14.25 19.95 -11.98
N GLY A 99 14.17 19.86 -13.32
CA GLY A 99 14.87 20.75 -14.25
C GLY A 99 16.30 20.40 -14.68
N GLU A 100 16.88 19.27 -14.24
CA GLU A 100 18.19 18.83 -14.73
C GLU A 100 18.05 17.46 -15.40
N SER A 101 18.71 17.31 -16.55
CA SER A 101 18.84 16.06 -17.32
C SER A 101 19.48 14.95 -16.48
N GLY A 102 18.72 14.35 -15.57
CA GLY A 102 19.00 13.01 -15.08
C GLY A 102 18.90 12.10 -16.29
N GLY A 103 20.04 11.74 -16.87
CA GLY A 103 20.06 10.87 -18.05
C GLY A 103 19.26 9.59 -17.80
N GLU A 104 18.71 9.02 -18.86
CA GLU A 104 17.91 7.77 -18.85
C GLU A 104 18.54 6.66 -18.00
N THR A 105 19.88 6.66 -17.92
CA THR A 105 20.66 5.75 -17.09
C THR A 105 20.39 5.90 -15.59
N SER A 106 20.32 7.11 -15.04
CA SER A 106 20.09 7.31 -13.60
C SER A 106 18.67 6.92 -13.19
N GLU A 107 17.69 7.13 -14.08
CA GLU A 107 16.30 6.74 -13.86
C GLU A 107 16.14 5.21 -13.87
N LYS A 108 16.73 4.53 -14.86
CA LYS A 108 16.76 3.06 -14.92
C LYS A 108 17.30 2.44 -13.63
N HIS A 109 18.38 3.02 -13.13
CA HIS A 109 19.00 2.62 -11.88
C HIS A 109 18.11 2.90 -10.66
N GLY A 110 17.50 4.09 -10.57
CA GLY A 110 16.51 4.42 -9.54
C GLY A 110 15.32 3.44 -9.49
N LYS A 111 14.74 3.14 -10.66
CA LYS A 111 13.68 2.13 -10.83
C LYS A 111 14.13 0.75 -10.33
N ARG A 112 15.33 0.31 -10.71
CA ARG A 112 15.91 -0.96 -10.21
C ARG A 112 16.05 -0.99 -8.69
N ALA A 113 16.51 0.09 -8.07
CA ALA A 113 16.61 0.18 -6.62
C ALA A 113 15.23 0.14 -5.96
N PHE A 114 14.25 0.86 -6.51
CA PHE A 114 12.88 0.85 -6.01
C PHE A 114 12.23 -0.53 -6.10
N GLN A 115 12.40 -1.24 -7.22
CA GLN A 115 11.93 -2.62 -7.37
C GLN A 115 12.55 -3.56 -6.33
N ALA A 116 13.84 -3.41 -6.06
CA ALA A 116 14.51 -4.20 -5.03
C ALA A 116 13.93 -3.89 -3.63
N THR A 117 13.65 -2.62 -3.33
CA THR A 117 13.01 -2.24 -2.06
C THR A 117 11.57 -2.76 -1.96
N LEU A 118 10.78 -2.77 -3.04
CA LEU A 118 9.45 -3.41 -3.09
C LEU A 118 9.55 -4.90 -2.75
N ASN A 119 10.50 -5.62 -3.33
CA ASN A 119 10.69 -7.04 -3.01
C ASN A 119 11.08 -7.26 -1.53
N LEU A 120 11.81 -6.32 -0.91
CA LEU A 120 12.14 -6.38 0.52
C LEU A 120 10.95 -6.06 1.43
N SER A 121 9.87 -5.45 0.94
CA SER A 121 8.66 -5.22 1.74
C SER A 121 7.90 -6.51 2.05
N ILE A 122 8.16 -7.59 1.31
CA ILE A 122 7.61 -8.94 1.54
C ILE A 122 8.66 -9.93 2.06
N ASP A 123 9.80 -9.45 2.53
CA ASP A 123 10.85 -10.31 3.12
C ASP A 123 10.35 -11.05 4.36
N GLY A 124 10.78 -12.29 4.62
CA GLY A 124 10.35 -13.04 5.83
C GLY A 124 10.70 -12.38 7.17
N ARG A 125 11.69 -11.47 7.20
CA ARG A 125 12.20 -10.83 8.42
C ARG A 125 11.47 -9.50 8.74
N PRO A 126 10.80 -9.38 9.90
CA PRO A 126 10.00 -8.19 10.23
C PRO A 126 10.78 -6.86 10.23
N LYS A 127 12.03 -6.86 10.71
CA LYS A 127 12.87 -5.64 10.75
C LYS A 127 13.26 -5.16 9.35
N VAL A 128 13.41 -6.07 8.39
CA VAL A 128 13.74 -5.75 6.99
C VAL A 128 12.50 -5.17 6.30
N ARG A 129 11.36 -5.86 6.42
CA ARG A 129 10.08 -5.39 5.87
C ARG A 129 9.73 -3.99 6.36
N LYS A 130 9.77 -3.75 7.67
CA LYS A 130 9.40 -2.45 8.26
C LYS A 130 10.30 -1.32 7.74
N ALA A 131 11.60 -1.58 7.59
CA ALA A 131 12.53 -0.61 7.02
C ALA A 131 12.25 -0.35 5.53
N ALA A 132 11.98 -1.38 4.74
CA ALA A 132 11.64 -1.25 3.34
C ALA A 132 10.33 -0.47 3.13
N VAL A 133 9.26 -0.80 3.88
CA VAL A 133 7.96 -0.12 3.79
C VAL A 133 8.08 1.37 4.13
N HIS A 134 8.77 1.72 5.23
CA HIS A 134 9.00 3.12 5.57
C HIS A 134 9.74 3.87 4.45
N ALA A 135 10.80 3.25 3.93
CA ALA A 135 11.64 3.88 2.94
C ALA A 135 10.94 4.00 1.57
N LEU A 136 10.06 3.06 1.20
CA LEU A 136 9.17 3.18 0.04
C LEU A 136 8.20 4.36 0.20
N GLY A 137 7.58 4.51 1.37
CA GLY A 137 6.70 5.64 1.66
C GLY A 137 7.41 6.98 1.49
N ASP A 138 8.67 7.08 1.92
CA ASP A 138 9.49 8.29 1.70
C ASP A 138 9.76 8.56 0.22
N VAL A 139 10.01 7.52 -0.59
CA VAL A 139 10.23 7.67 -2.03
C VAL A 139 8.95 8.15 -2.72
N VAL A 140 7.81 7.50 -2.44
CA VAL A 140 6.51 7.84 -3.05
C VAL A 140 6.10 9.28 -2.70
N ARG A 141 6.23 9.69 -1.43
CA ARG A 141 5.98 11.08 -1.00
C ARG A 141 6.85 12.10 -1.73
N ARG A 142 8.13 11.77 -1.97
CA ARG A 142 9.07 12.68 -2.66
C ARG A 142 8.76 12.86 -4.14
N VAL A 143 8.20 11.85 -4.80
CA VAL A 143 7.86 11.92 -6.24
C VAL A 143 6.48 12.51 -6.50
N ARG A 144 5.62 12.64 -5.49
CA ARG A 144 4.24 13.13 -5.66
C ARG A 144 4.16 14.46 -6.43
N GLY A 145 5.09 15.38 -6.19
CA GLY A 145 5.14 16.68 -6.90
C GLY A 145 5.75 16.66 -8.31
N ASP A 146 5.96 15.47 -8.88
CA ASP A 146 6.45 15.25 -10.25
C ASP A 146 5.61 14.12 -10.90
N ALA A 147 4.62 14.52 -11.71
CA ALA A 147 3.62 13.61 -12.28
C ALA A 147 4.23 12.43 -13.06
N ALA A 148 5.30 12.66 -13.84
CA ALA A 148 5.94 11.60 -14.62
C ALA A 148 6.58 10.54 -13.71
N ARG A 149 7.16 10.96 -12.59
CA ARG A 149 7.79 10.06 -11.61
C ARG A 149 6.79 9.38 -10.71
N ALA A 150 5.78 10.12 -10.25
CA ALA A 150 4.65 9.57 -9.52
C ALA A 150 4.00 8.45 -10.33
N ALA A 151 3.77 8.67 -11.63
CA ALA A 151 3.27 7.65 -12.56
C ALA A 151 4.23 6.45 -12.66
N ALA A 152 5.53 6.69 -12.89
CA ALA A 152 6.51 5.61 -13.07
C ALA A 152 6.67 4.72 -11.83
N TYR A 153 6.85 5.30 -10.64
CA TYR A 153 6.98 4.52 -9.39
C TYR A 153 5.63 3.97 -8.92
N GLY A 154 4.53 4.68 -9.21
CA GLY A 154 3.18 4.20 -9.00
C GLY A 154 2.89 2.94 -9.82
N GLU A 155 3.21 2.92 -11.10
CA GLU A 155 3.04 1.76 -11.98
C GLU A 155 3.81 0.53 -11.46
N MET A 156 5.05 0.72 -10.99
CA MET A 156 5.83 -0.36 -10.37
C MET A 156 5.17 -0.90 -9.10
N THR A 157 4.59 -0.01 -8.29
CA THR A 157 3.87 -0.38 -7.06
C THR A 157 2.58 -1.13 -7.39
N ALA A 158 1.82 -0.68 -8.40
CA ALA A 158 0.62 -1.35 -8.89
C ALA A 158 0.92 -2.73 -9.48
N ALA A 159 1.95 -2.85 -10.32
CA ALA A 159 2.38 -4.13 -10.87
C ALA A 159 2.81 -5.11 -9.77
N PHE A 160 3.51 -4.62 -8.74
CA PHE A 160 3.85 -5.41 -7.57
C PHE A 160 2.61 -5.87 -6.77
N ALA A 161 1.69 -4.95 -6.47
CA ALA A 161 0.48 -5.24 -5.72
C ALA A 161 -0.40 -6.27 -6.44
N ARG A 162 -0.63 -6.11 -7.75
CA ARG A 162 -1.38 -7.10 -8.56
C ARG A 162 -0.71 -8.47 -8.54
N LYS A 163 0.60 -8.52 -8.80
CA LYS A 163 1.35 -9.78 -8.85
C LYS A 163 1.20 -10.58 -7.55
N ILE A 164 1.33 -9.91 -6.41
CA ILE A 164 1.27 -10.56 -5.09
C ILE A 164 -0.18 -10.80 -4.66
N GLY A 165 -1.12 -9.88 -4.94
CA GLY A 165 -2.53 -10.00 -4.56
C GLY A 165 -3.28 -11.13 -5.27
N GLU A 166 -2.92 -11.44 -6.52
CA GLU A 166 -3.52 -12.56 -7.26
C GLU A 166 -2.89 -13.93 -6.93
N ALA A 167 -1.73 -13.94 -6.27
CA ALA A 167 -0.99 -15.18 -6.01
C ALA A 167 -1.73 -16.17 -5.07
N PRO A 168 -2.39 -15.72 -3.98
CA PRO A 168 -3.16 -16.60 -3.11
C PRO A 168 -4.28 -17.35 -3.83
N GLU A 169 -5.06 -16.67 -4.66
CA GLU A 169 -6.16 -17.31 -5.41
C GLU A 169 -5.63 -18.38 -6.38
N ARG A 170 -4.59 -18.02 -7.15
CA ARG A 170 -3.93 -18.96 -8.06
C ARG A 170 -3.38 -20.19 -7.32
N ALA A 171 -2.73 -19.98 -6.19
CA ALA A 171 -2.17 -21.06 -5.38
C ALA A 171 -3.25 -21.92 -4.69
N ALA A 172 -4.38 -21.33 -4.29
CA ALA A 172 -5.52 -22.05 -3.77
C ALA A 172 -6.15 -22.95 -4.84
N ALA A 173 -6.31 -22.45 -6.07
CA ALA A 173 -6.81 -23.25 -7.20
C ALA A 173 -5.86 -24.41 -7.53
N GLU A 174 -4.54 -24.20 -7.50
CA GLU A 174 -3.55 -25.28 -7.65
C GLU A 174 -3.64 -26.32 -6.53
N MET A 175 -3.78 -25.87 -5.27
CA MET A 175 -3.91 -26.77 -4.12
C MET A 175 -5.15 -27.66 -4.25
N GLN A 176 -6.29 -27.12 -4.66
CA GLN A 176 -7.52 -27.90 -4.87
C GLN A 176 -7.34 -28.95 -5.96
N LYS A 177 -6.68 -28.61 -7.08
CA LYS A 177 -6.39 -29.56 -8.17
C LYS A 177 -5.42 -30.66 -7.75
N ALA A 178 -4.47 -30.36 -6.87
CA ALA A 178 -3.47 -31.32 -6.40
C ALA A 178 -3.97 -32.24 -5.26
N ARG A 179 -5.22 -32.08 -4.80
CA ARG A 179 -5.77 -32.83 -3.66
C ARG A 179 -5.78 -34.34 -3.95
N GLY A 180 -5.02 -35.10 -3.16
CA GLY A 180 -4.89 -36.55 -3.31
C GLY A 180 -3.84 -37.01 -4.34
N ALA A 181 -3.12 -36.10 -4.97
CA ALA A 181 -2.04 -36.40 -5.93
C ALA A 181 -0.65 -36.34 -5.28
N ALA A 182 0.33 -36.98 -5.92
CA ALA A 182 1.76 -36.78 -5.62
C ALA A 182 2.12 -35.30 -5.92
N GLY A 183 2.34 -34.49 -4.88
CA GLY A 183 2.58 -33.05 -4.98
C GLY A 183 1.64 -32.17 -4.15
N ALA A 184 0.63 -32.75 -3.49
CA ALA A 184 -0.30 -32.01 -2.62
C ALA A 184 0.42 -31.21 -1.51
N LYS A 185 1.50 -31.76 -0.95
CA LYS A 185 2.31 -31.10 0.10
C LYS A 185 2.99 -29.84 -0.44
N ASP A 186 3.54 -29.90 -1.64
CA ASP A 186 4.24 -28.77 -2.25
C ASP A 186 3.26 -27.68 -2.70
N ALA A 187 2.11 -28.08 -3.24
CA ALA A 187 1.03 -27.14 -3.56
C ALA A 187 0.52 -26.42 -2.31
N ARG A 188 0.38 -27.13 -1.18
CA ARG A 188 0.04 -26.52 0.11
C ARG A 188 1.12 -25.54 0.59
N ALA A 189 2.39 -25.90 0.49
CA ALA A 189 3.49 -25.02 0.87
C ALA A 189 3.50 -23.72 0.02
N ARG A 190 3.25 -23.83 -1.30
CA ARG A 190 3.13 -22.66 -2.19
C ARG A 190 1.94 -21.77 -1.82
N ALA A 191 0.78 -22.33 -1.51
CA ALA A 191 -0.38 -21.56 -1.07
C ALA A 191 -0.11 -20.81 0.24
N THR A 192 0.51 -21.46 1.23
CA THR A 192 0.91 -20.80 2.47
C THR A 192 1.93 -19.69 2.24
N ALA A 193 2.90 -19.90 1.34
CA ALA A 193 3.86 -18.86 0.98
C ALA A 193 3.18 -17.66 0.30
N ALA A 194 2.29 -17.91 -0.67
CA ALA A 194 1.55 -16.87 -1.37
C ALA A 194 0.67 -16.04 -0.41
N ALA A 195 -0.07 -16.69 0.50
CA ALA A 195 -0.86 -16.00 1.52
C ALA A 195 0.04 -15.17 2.46
N THR A 196 1.21 -15.68 2.84
CA THR A 196 2.17 -14.97 3.68
C THR A 196 2.73 -13.72 2.99
N GLU A 197 3.09 -13.83 1.70
CA GLU A 197 3.54 -12.69 0.90
C GLU A 197 2.43 -11.64 0.73
N ALA A 198 1.18 -12.07 0.51
CA ALA A 198 0.02 -11.18 0.45
C ALA A 198 -0.21 -10.43 1.78
N LEU A 199 -0.09 -11.10 2.94
CA LEU A 199 -0.15 -10.44 4.24
C LEU A 199 0.93 -9.36 4.40
N TYR A 200 2.14 -9.63 3.93
CA TYR A 200 3.23 -8.66 3.99
C TYR A 200 3.04 -7.50 3.01
N MET A 201 2.53 -7.76 1.81
CA MET A 201 2.14 -6.73 0.84
C MET A 201 1.04 -5.83 1.40
N LEU A 202 -0.01 -6.39 2.02
CA LEU A 202 -1.05 -5.63 2.70
C LEU A 202 -0.48 -4.75 3.82
N GLY A 203 0.52 -5.25 4.56
CA GLY A 203 1.27 -4.45 5.52
C GLY A 203 1.97 -3.23 4.90
N ALA A 204 2.48 -3.35 3.68
CA ALA A 204 3.06 -2.23 2.92
C ALA A 204 1.98 -1.27 2.41
N MET A 205 0.84 -1.79 1.92
CA MET A 205 -0.25 -0.98 1.36
C MET A 205 -0.88 -0.01 2.37
N LYS A 206 -0.88 -0.35 3.67
CA LYS A 206 -1.28 0.58 4.74
C LYS A 206 -0.51 1.91 4.72
N VAL A 207 0.75 1.89 4.26
CA VAL A 207 1.61 3.08 4.15
C VAL A 207 1.59 3.65 2.75
N LEU A 208 1.53 2.79 1.71
CA LEU A 208 1.67 3.23 0.33
C LEU A 208 0.37 3.74 -0.28
N LEU A 209 -0.79 3.11 -0.02
CA LEU A 209 -2.07 3.51 -0.64
C LEU A 209 -2.39 5.00 -0.45
N PRO A 210 -2.30 5.59 0.77
CA PRO A 210 -2.57 7.02 0.95
C PRO A 210 -1.59 7.92 0.20
N GLU A 211 -0.43 7.38 -0.22
CA GLU A 211 0.65 8.15 -0.82
C GLU A 211 0.65 8.14 -2.34
N LEU A 212 -0.04 7.19 -2.97
CA LEU A 212 -0.05 6.99 -4.41
C LEU A 212 -1.02 7.96 -5.12
N ALA A 213 -0.60 8.43 -6.29
CA ALA A 213 -1.48 9.12 -7.22
C ALA A 213 -2.22 8.11 -8.13
N GLU A 214 -3.28 8.57 -8.77
CA GLU A 214 -3.98 7.78 -9.78
C GLU A 214 -3.16 7.64 -11.08
N PRO A 215 -3.32 6.54 -11.84
CA PRO A 215 -4.21 5.38 -11.62
C PRO A 215 -3.61 4.28 -10.72
N ALA A 216 -2.43 4.50 -10.16
CA ALA A 216 -1.73 3.49 -9.37
C ALA A 216 -2.44 3.21 -8.03
N CYS A 217 -3.00 4.25 -7.41
CA CYS A 217 -3.81 4.11 -6.20
C CYS A 217 -4.98 3.14 -6.42
N GLY A 218 -5.81 3.36 -7.44
CA GLY A 218 -6.92 2.47 -7.80
C GLY A 218 -6.48 1.02 -8.03
N ALA A 219 -5.45 0.82 -8.85
CA ALA A 219 -4.95 -0.53 -9.14
C ALA A 219 -4.42 -1.28 -7.89
N CYS A 220 -3.80 -0.57 -6.95
CA CYS A 220 -3.37 -1.15 -5.68
C CYS A 220 -4.57 -1.44 -4.76
N ALA A 221 -5.56 -0.54 -4.74
CA ALA A 221 -6.77 -0.70 -3.94
C ALA A 221 -7.60 -1.90 -4.43
N ASP A 222 -7.73 -2.09 -5.73
CA ASP A 222 -8.37 -3.26 -6.35
C ASP A 222 -7.65 -4.56 -5.95
N ALA A 223 -6.32 -4.58 -5.97
CA ALA A 223 -5.54 -5.74 -5.53
C ALA A 223 -5.76 -6.05 -4.04
N CYS A 224 -5.95 -5.04 -3.18
CA CYS A 224 -6.34 -5.25 -1.79
C CYS A 224 -7.78 -5.74 -1.66
N ALA A 225 -8.72 -5.19 -2.41
CA ALA A 225 -10.13 -5.57 -2.38
C ALA A 225 -10.35 -7.02 -2.84
N GLY A 226 -9.61 -7.48 -3.86
CA GLY A 226 -9.65 -8.87 -4.33
C GLY A 226 -9.25 -9.90 -3.26
N LEU A 227 -8.52 -9.50 -2.22
CA LEU A 227 -8.14 -10.39 -1.10
C LEU A 227 -9.23 -10.52 -0.04
N LEU A 228 -10.30 -9.71 -0.08
CA LEU A 228 -11.37 -9.77 0.92
C LEU A 228 -12.19 -11.06 0.82
N ASP A 229 -12.36 -11.61 -0.39
CA ASP A 229 -13.28 -12.70 -0.73
C ASP A 229 -12.63 -14.09 -0.72
N LEU A 230 -11.39 -14.21 -0.22
CA LEU A 230 -10.65 -15.49 -0.21
C LEU A 230 -10.98 -16.41 0.97
N ASP A 231 -11.99 -16.08 1.79
CA ASP A 231 -12.37 -16.81 3.01
C ASP A 231 -11.20 -17.07 4.00
N GLU A 232 -10.17 -16.23 3.95
CA GLU A 232 -8.99 -16.31 4.82
C GLU A 232 -9.01 -15.14 5.81
N PRO A 233 -9.41 -15.35 7.09
CA PRO A 233 -9.73 -14.26 8.02
C PRO A 233 -8.61 -13.24 8.22
N LEU A 234 -7.35 -13.69 8.20
CA LEU A 234 -6.18 -12.81 8.33
C LEU A 234 -5.99 -11.94 7.10
N LEU A 235 -6.19 -12.48 5.89
CA LEU A 235 -6.11 -11.69 4.65
C LEU A 235 -7.21 -10.64 4.62
N THR A 236 -8.45 -11.04 4.91
CA THR A 236 -9.59 -10.12 4.95
C THR A 236 -9.38 -8.99 5.97
N GLN A 237 -8.89 -9.32 7.18
CA GLN A 237 -8.59 -8.31 8.20
C GLN A 237 -7.51 -7.33 7.73
N HIS A 238 -6.37 -7.83 7.22
CA HIS A 238 -5.27 -6.97 6.79
C HIS A 238 -5.62 -6.13 5.55
N ALA A 239 -6.44 -6.65 4.65
CA ALA A 239 -6.97 -5.93 3.49
C ALA A 239 -7.92 -4.81 3.94
N THR A 240 -8.83 -5.12 4.89
CA THR A 240 -9.71 -4.14 5.51
C THR A 240 -8.91 -3.00 6.15
N GLU A 241 -7.85 -3.31 6.89
CA GLU A 241 -6.99 -2.29 7.52
C GLU A 241 -6.23 -1.43 6.51
N ALA A 242 -5.77 -2.00 5.38
CA ALA A 242 -5.11 -1.24 4.31
C ALA A 242 -6.08 -0.29 3.60
N LEU A 243 -7.28 -0.78 3.24
CA LEU A 243 -8.33 0.04 2.63
C LEU A 243 -8.86 1.11 3.60
N LEU A 244 -8.90 0.80 4.91
CA LEU A 244 -9.29 1.77 5.93
C LEU A 244 -8.24 2.89 6.08
N ALA A 245 -6.96 2.58 5.92
CA ALA A 245 -5.91 3.61 5.89
C ALA A 245 -6.10 4.57 4.70
N LEU A 246 -6.48 4.04 3.53
CA LEU A 246 -6.85 4.85 2.36
C LEU A 246 -8.10 5.70 2.61
N ALA A 247 -9.17 5.11 3.14
CA ALA A 247 -10.42 5.82 3.42
C ALA A 247 -10.25 6.93 4.49
N ASN A 248 -9.33 6.76 5.44
CA ASN A 248 -8.99 7.77 6.45
C ASN A 248 -7.88 8.74 6.01
N SER A 249 -7.36 8.61 4.79
CA SER A 249 -6.34 9.53 4.29
C SER A 249 -6.89 10.96 4.20
N PRO A 250 -6.06 11.99 4.41
CA PRO A 250 -6.45 13.38 4.17
C PRO A 250 -7.00 13.57 2.75
N THR A 251 -8.00 14.41 2.59
CA THR A 251 -8.31 14.97 1.27
C THR A 251 -7.22 15.96 0.90
N MET A 252 -6.66 15.82 -0.30
CA MET A 252 -5.75 16.82 -0.86
C MET A 252 -6.64 17.89 -1.49
N ASP A 253 -6.39 19.16 -1.18
CA ASP A 253 -7.09 20.27 -1.82
C ASP A 253 -6.56 20.44 -3.25
N ASP A 254 -7.43 20.83 -4.19
CA ASP A 254 -7.13 21.01 -5.62
C ASP A 254 -5.95 21.97 -5.90
N ASP A 255 -5.58 22.81 -4.93
CA ASP A 255 -4.55 23.86 -5.05
C ASP A 255 -3.10 23.33 -4.94
N ASP A 256 -2.89 22.09 -4.46
CA ASP A 256 -1.53 21.51 -4.31
C ASP A 256 -1.06 20.71 -5.55
N GLY A 257 -1.87 20.68 -6.62
CA GLY A 257 -1.51 20.03 -7.89
C GLY A 257 -1.19 18.53 -7.78
N SER A 258 -1.66 17.88 -6.71
CA SER A 258 -1.46 16.46 -6.45
C SER A 258 -2.80 15.73 -6.46
N ASP A 259 -3.01 14.87 -7.45
CA ASP A 259 -4.22 14.06 -7.53
C ASP A 259 -4.19 13.02 -6.39
N GLY A 260 -5.03 13.24 -5.38
CA GLY A 260 -5.31 12.25 -4.34
C GLY A 260 -6.09 11.05 -4.89
N VAL A 261 -6.67 10.25 -4.00
CA VAL A 261 -7.55 9.14 -4.40
C VAL A 261 -8.78 9.66 -5.16
N SER A 262 -9.10 9.03 -6.30
CA SER A 262 -10.28 9.40 -7.10
C SER A 262 -11.60 8.90 -6.50
N ALA A 263 -12.70 9.57 -6.88
CA ALA A 263 -14.05 9.12 -6.57
C ALA A 263 -14.33 7.72 -7.11
N ASP A 264 -13.89 7.43 -8.34
CA ASP A 264 -14.07 6.13 -8.99
C ASP A 264 -13.39 4.99 -8.22
N THR A 265 -12.16 5.21 -7.75
CA THR A 265 -11.46 4.24 -6.89
C THR A 265 -12.25 3.97 -5.62
N ILE A 266 -12.73 5.01 -4.92
CA ILE A 266 -13.50 4.82 -3.68
C ILE A 266 -14.80 4.07 -3.95
N VAL A 267 -15.55 4.45 -4.99
CA VAL A 267 -16.80 3.77 -5.40
C VAL A 267 -16.55 2.30 -5.74
N GLY A 268 -15.47 2.01 -6.46
CA GLY A 268 -15.07 0.65 -6.84
C GLY A 268 -14.87 -0.30 -5.66
N LEU A 269 -14.42 0.22 -4.51
CA LEU A 269 -14.21 -0.57 -3.30
C LEU A 269 -15.49 -0.93 -2.57
N MET A 270 -16.55 -0.13 -2.68
CA MET A 270 -17.72 -0.22 -1.80
C MET A 270 -18.53 -1.50 -2.01
N ALA A 271 -18.67 -1.96 -3.26
CA ALA A 271 -19.41 -3.17 -3.58
C ALA A 271 -18.72 -4.45 -3.05
N PRO A 272 -17.41 -4.68 -3.27
CA PRO A 272 -16.68 -5.78 -2.64
C PRO A 272 -16.79 -5.80 -1.11
N ILE A 273 -16.64 -4.64 -0.45
CA ILE A 273 -16.75 -4.53 1.01
C ILE A 273 -18.14 -4.98 1.49
N ALA A 274 -19.20 -4.47 0.85
CA ALA A 274 -20.57 -4.81 1.21
C ALA A 274 -20.89 -6.30 0.99
N ALA A 275 -20.38 -6.88 -0.10
CA ALA A 275 -20.58 -8.28 -0.43
C ALA A 275 -19.97 -9.21 0.65
N VAL A 276 -18.71 -8.98 1.01
CA VAL A 276 -18.01 -9.79 2.01
C VAL A 276 -18.61 -9.62 3.40
N ALA A 277 -19.04 -8.41 3.77
CA ALA A 277 -19.73 -8.17 5.03
C ALA A 277 -21.05 -8.96 5.11
N ASN A 278 -21.82 -8.98 4.02
CA ASN A 278 -23.08 -9.71 3.97
C ASN A 278 -22.87 -11.24 3.96
N ALA A 279 -21.85 -11.74 3.26
CA ALA A 279 -21.50 -13.17 3.26
C ALA A 279 -21.14 -13.69 4.65
N ASN A 280 -20.52 -12.84 5.48
CA ASN A 280 -20.03 -13.19 6.81
C ASN A 280 -20.96 -12.77 7.96
N LEU A 281 -22.17 -12.30 7.63
CA LEU A 281 -23.11 -11.66 8.56
C LEU A 281 -23.37 -12.45 9.85
N ASN A 282 -23.44 -13.78 9.75
CA ASN A 282 -23.79 -14.67 10.85
C ASN A 282 -22.59 -15.38 11.47
N THR A 283 -21.47 -15.44 10.76
CA THR A 283 -20.34 -16.34 11.06
C THR A 283 -19.13 -15.60 11.63
N ALA A 284 -18.90 -14.34 11.25
CA ALA A 284 -17.70 -13.60 11.65
C ALA A 284 -18.02 -12.16 12.10
N PRO A 285 -18.64 -11.96 13.28
CA PRO A 285 -19.12 -10.64 13.72
C PRO A 285 -18.03 -9.57 13.78
N THR A 286 -16.82 -9.91 14.25
CA THR A 286 -15.69 -8.95 14.32
C THR A 286 -15.25 -8.47 12.93
N MET A 287 -15.30 -9.34 11.93
CA MET A 287 -14.99 -8.99 10.54
C MET A 287 -16.08 -8.09 9.96
N VAL A 288 -17.36 -8.44 10.19
CA VAL A 288 -18.50 -7.64 9.73
C VAL A 288 -18.48 -6.23 10.31
N ILE A 289 -18.18 -6.09 11.61
CA ILE A 289 -17.98 -4.78 12.28
C ILE A 289 -16.90 -3.96 11.54
N SER A 290 -15.76 -4.58 11.24
CA SER A 290 -14.64 -3.90 10.58
C SER A 290 -14.99 -3.47 9.15
N LEU A 291 -15.73 -4.30 8.41
CA LEU A 291 -16.18 -3.99 7.05
C LEU A 291 -17.30 -2.94 7.03
N ALA A 292 -18.23 -2.96 7.98
CA ALA A 292 -19.26 -1.93 8.13
C ALA A 292 -18.63 -0.56 8.40
N ARG A 293 -17.63 -0.52 9.28
CA ARG A 293 -16.84 0.69 9.54
C ARG A 293 -16.11 1.18 8.31
N LEU A 294 -15.45 0.28 7.58
CA LEU A 294 -14.76 0.62 6.34
C LEU A 294 -15.73 1.17 5.30
N LEU A 295 -16.89 0.55 5.11
CA LEU A 295 -17.90 1.00 4.17
C LEU A 295 -18.41 2.41 4.49
N SER A 296 -18.67 2.69 5.78
CA SER A 296 -19.04 4.04 6.24
C SER A 296 -17.93 5.06 5.97
N ARG A 297 -16.68 4.71 6.28
CA ARG A 297 -15.52 5.60 6.04
C ARG A 297 -15.26 5.84 4.57
N ALA A 298 -15.42 4.83 3.72
CA ALA A 298 -15.33 4.98 2.27
C ALA A 298 -16.39 5.96 1.75
N GLN A 299 -17.64 5.85 2.19
CA GLN A 299 -18.69 6.81 1.82
C GLN A 299 -18.39 8.23 2.32
N CYS A 300 -17.90 8.41 3.55
CA CYS A 300 -17.50 9.73 4.04
C CYS A 300 -16.34 10.30 3.21
N LYS A 301 -15.36 9.46 2.84
CA LYS A 301 -14.26 9.87 1.97
C LYS A 301 -14.77 10.28 0.59
N LEU A 302 -15.69 9.50 0.01
CA LEU A 302 -16.34 9.82 -1.26
C LEU A 302 -17.04 11.18 -1.20
N HIS A 303 -17.79 11.46 -0.13
CA HIS A 303 -18.42 12.77 0.05
C HIS A 303 -17.41 13.91 0.09
N ALA A 304 -16.29 13.70 0.76
CA ALA A 304 -15.26 14.72 0.91
C ALA A 304 -14.49 15.03 -0.40
N ILE A 305 -14.39 14.06 -1.32
CA ILE A 305 -13.71 14.24 -2.63
C ILE A 305 -14.69 14.58 -3.77
N ASP A 306 -15.91 14.04 -3.73
CA ASP A 306 -16.95 14.26 -4.74
C ASP A 306 -18.34 14.08 -4.11
N ALA A 307 -18.93 15.20 -3.69
CA ALA A 307 -20.25 15.22 -3.08
C ALA A 307 -21.36 14.70 -4.03
N GLN A 308 -21.22 14.88 -5.34
CA GLN A 308 -22.22 14.46 -6.31
C GLN A 308 -22.18 12.93 -6.54
N ALA A 309 -20.98 12.36 -6.70
CA ALA A 309 -20.82 10.91 -6.75
C ALA A 309 -21.27 10.26 -5.44
N SER A 310 -20.94 10.89 -4.30
CA SER A 310 -21.39 10.47 -2.98
C SER A 310 -22.92 10.41 -2.88
N ALA A 311 -23.63 11.45 -3.30
CA ALA A 311 -25.09 11.50 -3.26
C ALA A 311 -25.74 10.36 -4.06
N LYS A 312 -25.13 9.94 -5.18
CA LYS A 312 -25.59 8.80 -6.00
C LYS A 312 -25.33 7.45 -5.32
N ALA A 313 -24.17 7.29 -4.67
CA ALA A 313 -23.79 6.04 -4.01
C ALA A 313 -24.48 5.84 -2.65
N LEU A 314 -24.82 6.94 -1.96
CA LEU A 314 -25.29 6.96 -0.58
C LEU A 314 -26.49 6.02 -0.33
N PRO A 315 -27.54 5.96 -1.15
CA PRO A 315 -28.67 5.05 -0.93
C PRO A 315 -28.26 3.58 -0.89
N THR A 316 -27.36 3.16 -1.79
CA THR A 316 -26.84 1.79 -1.83
C THR A 316 -26.02 1.46 -0.59
N THR A 317 -25.23 2.41 -0.10
CA THR A 317 -24.45 2.26 1.14
C THR A 317 -25.35 2.10 2.37
N PHE A 318 -26.37 2.96 2.50
CA PHE A 318 -27.38 2.85 3.55
C PHE A 318 -28.06 1.48 3.52
N HIS A 319 -28.51 1.05 2.33
CA HIS A 319 -29.15 -0.26 2.16
C HIS A 319 -28.23 -1.41 2.58
N SER A 320 -26.97 -1.38 2.15
CA SER A 320 -25.97 -2.39 2.52
C SER A 320 -25.73 -2.45 4.02
N LEU A 321 -25.63 -1.29 4.70
CA LEU A 321 -25.47 -1.24 6.16
C LEU A 321 -26.72 -1.73 6.89
N VAL A 322 -27.91 -1.31 6.46
CA VAL A 322 -29.19 -1.72 7.09
C VAL A 322 -29.39 -3.23 7.02
N LYS A 323 -28.99 -3.88 5.92
CA LYS A 323 -29.02 -5.35 5.84
C LYS A 323 -28.23 -6.03 6.96
N LEU A 324 -27.16 -5.41 7.44
CA LEU A 324 -26.34 -5.99 8.49
C LEU A 324 -27.04 -6.02 9.87
N PHE A 325 -28.15 -5.29 10.06
CA PHE A 325 -28.99 -5.46 11.26
C PHE A 325 -29.63 -6.84 11.37
N ALA A 326 -29.68 -7.62 10.29
CA ALA A 326 -30.15 -9.01 10.35
C ALA A 326 -29.16 -9.95 11.07
N SER A 327 -27.97 -9.46 11.45
CA SER A 327 -27.03 -10.23 12.28
C SER A 327 -27.62 -10.51 13.67
N PRO A 328 -27.45 -11.73 14.23
CA PRO A 328 -27.84 -12.02 15.61
C PRO A 328 -26.89 -11.39 16.65
N HIS A 329 -25.79 -10.78 16.22
CA HIS A 329 -24.73 -10.29 17.09
C HIS A 329 -24.94 -8.81 17.45
N GLU A 330 -25.18 -8.52 18.72
CA GLU A 330 -25.43 -7.15 19.21
C GLU A 330 -24.33 -6.15 18.82
N GLY A 331 -23.06 -6.57 18.88
CA GLY A 331 -21.93 -5.72 18.48
C GLY A 331 -21.98 -5.26 17.01
N VAL A 332 -22.56 -6.07 16.12
CA VAL A 332 -22.77 -5.68 14.71
C VAL A 332 -23.86 -4.61 14.63
N ALA A 333 -24.97 -4.77 15.36
CA ALA A 333 -26.04 -3.78 15.38
C ALA A 333 -25.56 -2.42 15.91
N THR A 334 -24.74 -2.40 16.96
CA THR A 334 -24.16 -1.17 17.52
C THR A 334 -23.27 -0.46 16.49
N GLU A 335 -22.34 -1.18 15.85
CA GLU A 335 -21.46 -0.56 14.83
C GLU A 335 -22.26 -0.07 13.63
N VAL A 336 -23.27 -0.82 13.16
CA VAL A 336 -24.13 -0.39 12.05
C VAL A 336 -24.88 0.89 12.40
N ALA A 337 -25.41 1.01 13.62
CA ALA A 337 -26.05 2.23 14.09
C ALA A 337 -25.06 3.42 14.11
N GLU A 338 -23.84 3.22 14.63
CA GLU A 338 -22.78 4.25 14.63
C GLU A 338 -22.37 4.66 13.21
N ALA A 339 -22.23 3.69 12.30
CA ALA A 339 -21.94 3.91 10.89
C ALA A 339 -23.01 4.76 10.21
N LEU A 340 -24.29 4.45 10.43
CA LEU A 340 -25.43 5.22 9.89
C LEU A 340 -25.47 6.64 10.46
N ILE A 341 -25.23 6.82 11.76
CA ILE A 341 -25.12 8.14 12.39
C ILE A 341 -23.98 8.95 11.75
N SER A 342 -22.83 8.31 11.52
CA SER A 342 -21.69 8.93 10.86
C SER A 342 -22.03 9.39 9.43
N LEU A 343 -22.75 8.58 8.66
CA LEU A 343 -23.21 8.95 7.31
C LEU A 343 -24.16 10.14 7.34
N VAL A 344 -25.15 10.14 8.24
CA VAL A 344 -26.09 11.25 8.38
C VAL A 344 -25.36 12.55 8.71
N ARG A 345 -24.39 12.50 9.62
CA ARG A 345 -23.64 13.70 10.04
C ARG A 345 -22.66 14.22 8.99
N SER A 346 -22.06 13.32 8.21
CA SER A 346 -20.92 13.65 7.36
C SER A 346 -21.25 13.74 5.87
N CYS A 347 -22.33 13.10 5.42
CA CYS A 347 -22.67 12.98 4.00
C CYS A 347 -23.99 13.65 3.63
N ILE A 348 -24.82 14.07 4.59
CA ILE A 348 -26.08 14.77 4.30
C ILE A 348 -25.86 16.26 4.50
N ASP A 349 -25.68 16.98 3.40
CA ASP A 349 -25.54 18.44 3.41
C ASP A 349 -26.87 19.16 3.07
N SER A 350 -26.84 20.49 3.15
CA SER A 350 -28.01 21.32 2.85
C SER A 350 -28.44 21.23 1.38
N GLY A 351 -27.50 21.00 0.46
CA GLY A 351 -27.77 20.83 -0.96
C GLY A 351 -28.59 19.56 -1.22
N MET A 352 -28.17 18.43 -0.66
CA MET A 352 -28.87 17.16 -0.75
C MET A 352 -30.29 17.23 -0.17
N VAL A 353 -30.46 17.93 0.96
CA VAL A 353 -31.79 18.15 1.54
C VAL A 353 -32.69 18.96 0.59
N GLN A 354 -32.15 20.02 -0.02
CA GLN A 354 -32.91 20.83 -0.97
C GLN A 354 -33.26 20.06 -2.24
N GLU A 355 -32.33 19.27 -2.78
CA GLU A 355 -32.57 18.39 -3.93
C GLU A 355 -33.64 17.34 -3.62
N GLY A 356 -33.59 16.72 -2.43
CA GLY A 356 -34.62 15.79 -1.97
C GLY A 356 -36.01 16.44 -1.89
N ILE A 357 -36.10 17.67 -1.35
CA ILE A 357 -37.36 18.43 -1.30
C ILE A 357 -37.89 18.70 -2.72
N LYS A 358 -37.01 19.12 -3.64
CA LYS A 358 -37.37 19.36 -5.05
C LYS A 358 -37.84 18.08 -5.74
N ALA A 359 -37.17 16.95 -5.50
CA ALA A 359 -37.54 15.66 -6.08
C ALA A 359 -38.92 15.20 -5.58
N ILE A 360 -39.20 15.31 -4.27
CA ILE A 360 -40.51 14.98 -3.69
C ILE A 360 -41.61 15.88 -4.26
N ALA A 361 -41.36 17.19 -4.37
CA ALA A 361 -42.32 18.13 -4.95
C ALA A 361 -42.60 17.80 -6.43
N SER A 362 -41.56 17.43 -7.20
CA SER A 362 -41.68 17.07 -8.60
C SER A 362 -42.45 15.76 -8.80
N ALA A 363 -42.19 14.73 -7.99
CA ALA A 363 -42.92 13.46 -8.02
C ALA A 363 -44.42 13.66 -7.69
N ARG A 364 -44.73 14.49 -6.68
CA ARG A 364 -46.12 14.85 -6.35
C ARG A 364 -46.82 15.60 -7.47
N ALA A 365 -46.12 16.50 -8.17
CA ALA A 365 -46.66 17.23 -9.31
C ALA A 365 -46.90 16.31 -10.53
N ALA A 366 -46.11 15.25 -10.68
CA ALA A 366 -46.26 14.23 -11.73
C ALA A 366 -47.38 13.21 -11.45
N GLY A 367 -48.04 13.27 -10.29
CA GLY A 367 -49.10 12.31 -9.91
C GLY A 367 -48.59 10.91 -9.55
N GLU A 368 -47.27 10.72 -9.47
CA GLU A 368 -46.67 9.50 -8.94
C GLU A 368 -46.87 9.51 -7.42
N SER A 369 -47.57 8.51 -6.90
CA SER A 369 -47.63 8.30 -5.45
C SER A 369 -46.21 8.19 -4.93
N ALA A 370 -45.91 8.90 -3.84
CA ALA A 370 -44.63 8.79 -3.13
C ALA A 370 -44.17 7.33 -3.09
N PRO A 371 -42.88 7.02 -3.30
CA PRO A 371 -42.39 5.66 -3.23
C PRO A 371 -42.94 5.03 -1.96
N SER A 372 -43.59 3.87 -2.11
CA SER A 372 -44.24 3.15 -1.01
C SER A 372 -43.27 3.12 0.16
N LYS A 373 -43.73 3.54 1.34
CA LYS A 373 -42.94 3.46 2.58
C LYS A 373 -42.28 2.07 2.65
N PRO A 374 -41.01 2.01 3.10
CA PRO A 374 -40.22 0.79 3.11
C PRO A 374 -40.91 -0.37 3.82
#